data_AF-A0A4Y1Z9A0-F1
#
_entry.id   AF-A0A4Y1Z9A0-F1
#
_cell.length_a   1.000
_cell.length_b   1.000
_cell.length_c   1.000
_cell.angle_alpha   90.00
_cell.angle_beta   90.00
_cell.angle_gamma   90.00
#
_symmetry.space_group_name_H-M   'P 1'
#
loop_
_entity.id
_entity.type
_entity.pdbx_description
1 polymer ?
#
loop_
_entity_poly.entity_id
_entity_poly.type
_entity_poly.pdbx_seq_one_letter_code
_entity_poly.pdbx_strand_id
1 'polypeptide(L)'
;MTLDDMKEELKMSKTSMSTSVRTLMELNMVERAWRKGIRKDLYEAQDDWYQIFTDFFSNQWRKVTAMNMKAVRQSLNELTRLMDDPELSESDRELIQTDMDKYQYILNYYKWLNAFFDFLNSDELYQVVKKKMDADQ
;
A
#
# COMPACT_ATOMS: atom_id res chain seq x y z
N MET A 1 -10.98 -2.42 24.67
CA MET A 1 -10.91 -3.75 25.34
C MET A 1 -9.45 -4.16 25.54
N THR A 2 -9.12 -4.97 26.55
CA THR A 2 -7.79 -5.60 26.68
C THR A 2 -7.74 -6.92 25.89
N LEU A 3 -6.53 -7.45 25.64
CA LEU A 3 -6.37 -8.77 25.02
C LEU A 3 -7.01 -9.91 25.83
N ASP A 4 -7.05 -9.78 27.17
CA ASP A 4 -7.70 -10.77 28.02
C ASP A 4 -9.22 -10.74 27.80
N ASP A 5 -9.81 -9.55 27.72
CA ASP A 5 -11.25 -9.39 27.45
C ASP A 5 -11.62 -9.95 26.07
N MET A 6 -10.83 -9.64 25.03
CA MET A 6 -11.06 -10.15 23.67
C MET A 6 -10.93 -11.68 23.58
N LYS A 7 -10.00 -12.27 24.33
CA LYS A 7 -9.83 -13.73 24.42
C LYS A 7 -11.08 -14.40 24.99
N GLU A 8 -11.67 -13.83 26.04
CA GLU A 8 -12.87 -14.35 26.68
C GLU A 8 -14.10 -14.22 25.76
N GLU A 9 -14.28 -13.05 25.13
CA GLU A 9 -15.41 -12.75 24.24
C GLU A 9 -15.36 -13.59 22.94
N LEU A 10 -14.19 -13.63 22.27
CA LEU A 10 -14.04 -14.28 20.96
C LEU A 10 -13.66 -15.76 21.05
N LYS A 11 -13.49 -16.30 22.27
CA LYS A 11 -13.09 -17.69 22.56
C LYS A 11 -11.81 -18.13 21.82
N MET A 12 -10.90 -17.20 21.59
CA MET A 12 -9.61 -17.43 20.94
C MET A 12 -8.49 -17.63 21.97
N SER A 13 -7.33 -18.17 21.58
CA SER A 13 -6.16 -18.17 22.46
C SER A 13 -5.56 -16.77 22.59
N LYS A 14 -4.86 -16.49 23.70
CA LYS A 14 -4.21 -15.18 23.92
C LYS A 14 -3.15 -14.88 22.84
N THR A 15 -2.43 -15.90 22.38
CA THR A 15 -1.46 -15.79 21.28
C THR A 15 -2.16 -15.46 19.96
N SER A 16 -3.24 -16.18 19.64
CA SER A 16 -4.01 -15.91 18.42
C SER A 16 -4.57 -14.49 18.43
N MET A 17 -5.08 -14.05 19.59
CA MET A 17 -5.61 -12.70 19.74
C MET A 17 -4.53 -11.62 19.60
N SER A 18 -3.36 -11.84 20.17
CA SER A 18 -2.22 -10.93 20.05
C SER A 18 -1.79 -10.76 18.59
N THR A 19 -1.76 -11.85 17.82
CA THR A 19 -1.45 -11.80 16.39
C THR A 19 -2.52 -11.01 15.62
N SER A 20 -3.80 -11.31 15.83
CA SER A 20 -4.90 -10.62 15.16
C SER A 20 -4.93 -9.12 15.46
N VAL A 21 -4.75 -8.71 16.72
CA VAL A 21 -4.70 -7.29 17.10
C VAL A 21 -3.48 -6.61 16.48
N ARG A 22 -2.33 -7.27 16.42
CA ARG A 22 -1.15 -6.70 15.73
C ARG A 22 -1.43 -6.47 14.25
N THR A 23 -2.04 -7.43 13.56
CA THR A 23 -2.43 -7.26 12.16
C THR A 23 -3.42 -6.11 12.00
N LEU A 24 -4.45 -6.02 12.85
CA LEU A 24 -5.41 -4.92 12.79
C LEU A 24 -4.75 -3.55 13.05
N MET A 25 -3.76 -3.48 13.94
CA MET A 25 -2.95 -2.27 14.14
C MET A 25 -2.11 -1.93 12.91
N GLU A 26 -1.50 -2.92 12.24
CA GLU A 26 -0.76 -2.71 10.98
C GLU A 26 -1.66 -2.24 9.84
N LEU A 27 -2.95 -2.58 9.88
CA LEU A 27 -3.98 -2.13 8.95
C LEU A 27 -4.60 -0.78 9.35
N ASN A 28 -4.13 -0.13 10.43
CA ASN A 28 -4.76 1.06 11.04
C ASN A 28 -6.25 0.86 11.42
N MET A 29 -6.69 -0.38 11.63
CA MET A 29 -8.07 -0.72 12.04
C MET A 29 -8.28 -0.65 13.55
N VAL A 30 -7.19 -0.75 14.31
CA VAL A 30 -7.21 -0.74 15.77
C VAL A 30 -6.05 0.13 16.27
N GLU A 31 -6.28 0.92 17.30
CA GLU A 31 -5.23 1.68 17.98
C GLU A 31 -5.12 1.35 19.47
N ARG A 32 -4.00 1.75 20.09
CA ARG A 32 -3.82 1.62 21.53
C ARG A 32 -4.49 2.79 22.24
N ALA A 33 -5.49 2.48 23.05
CA ALA A 33 -6.14 3.45 23.91
C ALA A 33 -5.44 3.51 25.28
N TRP A 34 -5.54 4.66 25.95
CA TRP A 34 -5.11 4.81 27.34
C TRP A 34 -6.29 5.23 28.21
N ARG A 35 -6.43 4.60 29.37
CA ARG A 35 -7.41 4.99 30.38
C ARG A 35 -6.73 5.10 31.74
N LYS A 36 -6.92 6.25 32.40
CA LYS A 36 -6.37 6.54 33.72
C LYS A 36 -6.71 5.41 34.70
N GLY A 37 -5.67 4.87 35.37
CA GLY A 37 -5.82 3.80 36.36
C GLY A 37 -5.71 2.38 35.80
N ILE A 38 -5.69 2.19 34.48
CA ILE A 38 -5.52 0.87 33.86
C ILE A 38 -4.07 0.72 33.39
N ARG A 39 -3.38 -0.32 33.90
CA ARG A 39 -1.99 -0.66 33.52
C ARG A 39 -1.88 -1.62 32.33
N LYS A 40 -3.01 -2.16 31.87
CA LYS A 40 -3.07 -3.07 30.72
C LYS A 40 -3.18 -2.27 29.42
N ASP A 41 -2.68 -2.85 28.33
CA ASP A 41 -2.91 -2.31 26.99
C ASP A 41 -4.40 -2.43 26.65
N LEU A 42 -4.99 -1.27 26.30
CA LEU A 42 -6.33 -1.18 25.78
C LEU A 42 -6.25 -0.96 24.28
N TYR A 43 -7.21 -1.54 23.59
CA TYR A 43 -7.36 -1.43 22.15
C TYR A 43 -8.75 -0.91 21.82
N GLU A 44 -8.82 -0.02 20.85
CA GLU A 44 -10.03 0.60 20.35
C GLU A 44 -10.07 0.48 18.82
N ALA A 45 -11.25 0.18 18.27
CA ALA A 45 -11.45 0.09 16.83
C ALA A 45 -11.53 1.51 16.25
N GLN A 46 -10.97 1.68 15.07
CA GLN A 46 -11.11 2.91 14.29
C GLN A 46 -12.44 2.87 13.53
N ASP A 47 -13.17 3.99 13.52
CA ASP A 47 -14.54 4.04 12.97
C ASP A 47 -14.57 4.33 11.46
N ASP A 48 -13.54 4.97 10.89
CA ASP A 48 -13.52 5.33 9.47
C ASP A 48 -12.95 4.20 8.59
N TRP A 49 -13.74 3.14 8.41
CA TRP A 49 -13.41 2.00 7.55
C TRP A 49 -13.01 2.37 6.11
N TYR A 50 -13.55 3.47 5.58
CA TYR A 50 -13.22 3.95 4.24
C TYR A 50 -11.78 4.50 4.19
N GLN A 51 -11.40 5.30 5.19
CA GLN A 51 -10.05 5.86 5.29
C GLN A 51 -9.01 4.77 5.56
N ILE A 52 -9.32 3.86 6.47
CA ILE A 52 -8.47 2.71 6.79
C ILE A 52 -8.14 1.89 5.53
N PHE A 53 -9.17 1.55 4.75
CA PHE A 53 -8.98 0.74 3.55
C PHE A 53 -8.12 1.46 2.50
N THR A 54 -8.43 2.74 2.23
CA THR A 54 -7.71 3.54 1.23
C THR A 54 -6.26 3.73 1.63
N ASP A 55 -5.99 4.07 2.89
CA ASP A 55 -4.62 4.20 3.41
C ASP A 55 -3.86 2.89 3.33
N PHE A 56 -4.45 1.78 3.80
CA PHE A 56 -3.82 0.47 3.73
C PHE A 56 -3.49 0.09 2.28
N PHE A 57 -4.48 0.16 1.39
CA PHE A 57 -4.32 -0.21 -0.01
C PHE A 57 -3.22 0.63 -0.68
N SER A 58 -3.31 1.96 -0.58
CA SER A 58 -2.33 2.87 -1.17
C SER A 58 -0.93 2.65 -0.60
N ASN A 59 -0.79 2.45 0.71
CA ASN A 59 0.51 2.24 1.34
C ASN A 59 1.18 0.92 0.92
N GLN A 60 0.41 -0.17 0.82
CA GLN A 60 0.97 -1.45 0.36
C GLN A 60 1.42 -1.37 -1.09
N TRP A 61 0.59 -0.81 -1.97
CA TRP A 61 0.93 -0.72 -3.39
C TRP A 61 2.07 0.26 -3.66
N ARG A 62 2.17 1.39 -2.96
CA ARG A 62 3.30 2.33 -3.12
C ARG A 62 4.64 1.67 -2.84
N LYS A 63 4.73 0.79 -1.84
CA LYS A 63 5.97 0.04 -1.53
C LYS A 63 6.39 -0.84 -2.71
N VAL A 64 5.44 -1.61 -3.25
CA VAL A 64 5.67 -2.50 -4.40
C VAL A 64 6.02 -1.70 -5.66
N THR A 65 5.25 -0.65 -5.95
CA THR A 65 5.48 0.24 -7.09
C THR A 65 6.85 0.91 -7.02
N ALA A 66 7.26 1.43 -5.85
CA ALA A 66 8.57 2.05 -5.69
C ALA A 66 9.72 1.08 -5.95
N MET A 67 9.62 -0.16 -5.44
CA MET A 67 10.60 -1.22 -5.69
C MET A 67 10.69 -1.56 -7.18
N ASN A 68 9.55 -1.73 -7.85
CA ASN A 68 9.50 -2.07 -9.27
C ASN A 68 10.03 -0.93 -10.15
N MET A 69 9.65 0.32 -9.86
CA MET A 69 10.18 1.49 -10.57
C MET A 69 11.70 1.60 -10.43
N LYS A 70 12.26 1.27 -9.27
CA LYS A 70 13.71 1.25 -9.06
C LYS A 70 14.37 0.19 -9.95
N ALA A 71 13.83 -1.02 -10.00
CA ALA A 71 14.34 -2.10 -10.85
C ALA A 71 14.30 -1.71 -12.34
N VAL A 72 13.16 -1.19 -12.82
CA VAL A 72 13.00 -0.76 -14.22
C VAL A 72 13.98 0.36 -14.58
N ARG A 73 14.20 1.34 -13.70
CA ARG A 73 15.19 2.42 -13.91
C ARG A 73 16.61 1.87 -13.97
N GLN A 74 16.93 0.88 -13.14
CA GLN A 74 18.25 0.24 -13.20
C GLN A 74 18.45 -0.47 -14.54
N SER A 75 17.47 -1.25 -15.00
CA SER A 75 17.53 -1.92 -16.30
C SER A 75 17.63 -0.93 -17.47
N LEU A 76 16.90 0.19 -17.42
CA LEU A 76 17.04 1.26 -18.42
C LEU A 76 18.46 1.84 -18.47
N ASN A 77 19.09 2.06 -17.31
CA ASN A 77 20.47 2.55 -17.27
C ASN A 77 21.46 1.52 -17.85
N GLU A 78 21.24 0.23 -17.60
CA GLU A 78 22.05 -0.85 -18.17
C GLU A 78 21.89 -0.94 -19.69
N LEU A 79 20.65 -0.89 -20.20
CA LEU A 79 20.36 -0.87 -21.65
C LEU A 79 20.94 0.37 -22.33
N THR A 80 20.87 1.55 -21.68
CA THR A 80 21.45 2.78 -22.21
C THR A 80 22.97 2.65 -22.38
N ARG A 81 23.65 2.02 -21.42
CA ARG A 81 25.10 1.76 -21.53
C ARG A 81 25.43 0.75 -22.62
N LEU A 82 24.59 -0.28 -22.80
CA LEU A 82 24.76 -1.24 -23.89
C LEU A 82 24.61 -0.56 -25.25
N MET A 83 23.77 0.46 -25.36
CA MET A 83 23.62 1.19 -26.62
C MET A 83 24.86 1.96 -27.06
N ASP A 84 25.75 2.30 -26.13
CA ASP A 84 27.02 2.98 -26.42
C ASP A 84 28.10 2.03 -26.99
N ASP A 85 27.85 0.72 -27.03
CA ASP A 85 28.79 -0.26 -27.58
C ASP A 85 28.91 -0.09 -29.11
N PRO A 86 30.10 0.22 -29.67
CA PRO A 86 30.29 0.38 -31.11
C PRO A 86 30.18 -0.94 -31.90
N GLU A 87 30.36 -2.09 -31.26
CA GLU A 87 30.29 -3.41 -31.89
C GLU A 87 28.86 -3.96 -31.96
N LEU A 88 27.87 -3.22 -31.43
CA LEU A 88 26.48 -3.65 -31.41
C LEU A 88 25.88 -3.70 -32.82
N SER A 89 25.28 -4.84 -33.17
CA SER A 89 24.60 -5.00 -34.45
C SER A 89 23.34 -4.15 -34.55
N GLU A 90 22.95 -3.72 -35.75
CA GLU A 90 21.70 -2.94 -35.94
C GLU A 90 20.46 -3.67 -35.42
N SER A 91 20.38 -5.00 -35.59
CA SER A 91 19.28 -5.79 -35.04
C SER A 91 19.23 -5.78 -33.52
N ASP A 92 20.40 -5.79 -32.86
CA ASP A 92 20.45 -5.68 -31.39
C ASP A 92 20.10 -4.27 -30.93
N ARG A 93 20.50 -3.23 -31.69
CA ARG A 93 20.11 -1.83 -31.40
C ARG A 93 18.58 -1.67 -31.43
N GLU A 94 17.93 -2.20 -32.46
CA GLU A 94 16.46 -2.18 -32.58
C GLU A 94 15.76 -2.92 -31.44
N LEU A 95 16.29 -4.08 -31.04
CA LEU A 95 15.74 -4.85 -29.93
C LEU A 95 15.87 -4.10 -28.60
N ILE A 96 17.05 -3.56 -28.31
CA ILE A 96 17.30 -2.78 -27.09
C ILE A 96 16.41 -1.55 -27.06
N GLN A 97 16.27 -0.82 -28.16
CA GLN A 97 15.38 0.34 -28.24
C GLN A 97 13.93 -0.05 -27.96
N THR A 98 13.46 -1.15 -28.53
CA THR A 98 12.11 -1.69 -28.28
C THR A 98 11.88 -2.00 -26.80
N ASP A 99 12.88 -2.57 -26.12
CA ASP A 99 12.77 -2.89 -24.68
C ASP A 99 12.86 -1.63 -23.81
N MET A 100 13.68 -0.65 -24.19
CA MET A 100 13.71 0.66 -23.53
C MET A 100 12.35 1.37 -23.62
N ASP A 101 11.68 1.33 -24.78
CA ASP A 101 10.35 1.92 -24.97
C ASP A 101 9.30 1.24 -24.07
N LYS A 102 9.34 -0.10 -23.96
CA LYS A 102 8.47 -0.85 -23.03
C LYS A 102 8.71 -0.43 -21.58
N TYR A 103 9.97 -0.30 -21.16
CA TYR A 103 10.31 0.11 -19.80
C TYR A 103 9.89 1.56 -19.53
N GLN A 104 10.02 2.45 -20.51
CA GLN A 104 9.54 3.82 -20.39
C GLN A 104 8.01 3.89 -20.25
N TYR A 105 7.28 3.04 -21.00
CA TYR A 105 5.84 2.87 -20.83
C TYR A 105 5.49 2.38 -19.41
N ILE A 106 6.18 1.36 -18.91
CA ILE A 106 5.97 0.82 -17.55
C ILE A 106 6.22 1.90 -16.48
N LEU A 107 7.25 2.73 -16.64
CA LEU A 107 7.49 3.86 -15.73
C LEU A 107 6.37 4.90 -15.77
N ASN A 108 5.82 5.21 -16.94
CA ASN A 108 4.70 6.13 -17.07
C ASN A 108 3.42 5.55 -16.44
N TYR A 109 3.18 4.25 -16.64
CA TYR A 109 2.11 3.53 -15.94
C TYR A 109 2.23 3.65 -14.42
N TYR A 110 3.41 3.42 -13.84
CA TYR A 110 3.60 3.55 -12.40
C TYR A 110 3.49 5.00 -11.89
N LYS A 111 3.84 6.00 -12.69
CA LYS A 111 3.58 7.41 -12.35
C LYS A 111 2.07 7.68 -12.28
N TRP A 112 1.32 7.24 -13.28
CA TRP A 112 -0.14 7.34 -13.28
C TRP A 112 -0.75 6.62 -12.07
N LEU A 113 -0.25 5.43 -11.75
CA LEU A 113 -0.72 4.64 -10.62
C LEU A 113 -0.47 5.34 -9.27
N ASN A 114 0.67 6.01 -9.11
CA ASN A 114 0.91 6.83 -7.90
C ASN A 114 -0.07 8.00 -7.78
N ALA A 115 -0.37 8.68 -8.89
CA ALA A 115 -1.38 9.74 -8.90
C ALA A 115 -2.78 9.21 -8.56
N PHE A 116 -3.11 7.99 -9.02
CA PHE A 116 -4.34 7.31 -8.62
C PHE A 116 -4.37 7.03 -7.10
N PHE A 117 -3.26 6.58 -6.51
CA PHE A 117 -3.17 6.41 -5.06
C PHE A 117 -3.25 7.73 -4.29
N ASP A 118 -2.74 8.83 -4.85
CA ASP A 118 -2.90 10.16 -4.25
C ASP A 118 -4.39 10.55 -4.23
N PHE A 119 -5.09 10.32 -5.33
CA PHE A 119 -6.54 10.52 -5.42
C PHE A 119 -7.32 9.67 -4.41
N LEU A 120 -7.01 8.37 -4.30
CA LEU A 120 -7.68 7.47 -3.34
C LEU A 120 -7.53 7.92 -1.88
N ASN A 121 -6.40 8.53 -1.54
CA ASN A 121 -6.12 9.03 -0.20
C ASN A 121 -6.61 10.46 0.03
N SER A 122 -7.24 11.08 -0.96
CA SER A 122 -7.74 12.46 -0.88
C SER A 122 -9.24 12.50 -0.63
N ASP A 123 -9.72 13.61 -0.10
CA ASP A 123 -11.16 13.86 0.04
C ASP A 123 -11.89 13.95 -1.32
N GLU A 124 -11.16 14.12 -2.43
CA GLU A 124 -11.73 14.10 -3.78
C GLU A 124 -12.37 12.76 -4.13
N LEU A 125 -11.87 11.65 -3.56
CA LEU A 125 -12.47 10.33 -3.71
C LEU A 125 -13.96 10.37 -3.35
N TYR A 126 -14.31 11.01 -2.24
CA TYR A 126 -15.67 11.04 -1.72
C TYR A 126 -16.61 11.98 -2.50
N GLN A 127 -16.04 12.83 -3.36
CA GLN A 127 -16.82 13.62 -4.32
C GLN A 127 -17.27 12.75 -5.51
N VAL A 128 -16.45 11.79 -5.92
CA VAL A 128 -16.73 10.85 -7.03
C VAL A 128 -17.49 9.61 -6.55
N VAL A 129 -17.06 9.02 -5.43
CA VAL A 129 -17.63 7.82 -4.80
C VAL A 129 -18.12 8.21 -3.41
N LYS A 130 -19.37 8.66 -3.34
CA LYS A 130 -19.97 9.14 -2.08
C LYS A 130 -20.04 8.03 -1.04
N LYS A 131 -19.59 8.31 0.19
CA LYS A 131 -19.90 7.46 1.34
C LYS A 131 -21.43 7.40 1.46
N LYS A 132 -21.98 6.19 1.54
CA LYS A 132 -23.35 6.05 2.03
C LYS A 132 -23.26 6.29 3.53
N MET A 133 -23.78 7.43 3.99
CA MET A 133 -24.08 7.57 5.40
C MET A 133 -25.13 6.52 5.71
N ASP A 134 -24.90 5.72 6.76
CA ASP A 134 -25.96 4.90 7.31
C ASP A 134 -27.11 5.87 7.62
N ALA A 135 -28.22 5.69 6.91
CA ALA A 135 -29.45 6.34 7.31
C ALA A 135 -29.75 5.79 8.70
N ASP A 136 -29.76 6.67 9.71
CA ASP A 136 -30.20 6.38 11.08
C ASP A 136 -31.34 5.35 11.04
N GLN A 137 -31.08 4.16 11.58
CA GLN A 137 -32.08 3.16 11.95
C GLN A 137 -32.00 2.93 13.45
#